data_AF-A0A2M7S130-F1
#
_entry.id   AF-A0A2M7S130-F1
#
_cell.length_a   1.000
_cell.length_b   1.000
_cell.length_c   1.000
_cell.angle_alpha   90.00
_cell.angle_beta   90.00
_cell.angle_gamma   90.00
#
_symmetry.space_group_name_H-M   'P 1'
#
loop_
_entity.id
_entity.type
_entity.pdbx_description
1 polymer ?
#
loop_
_entity_poly.entity_id
_entity_poly.type
_entity_poly.pdbx_seq_one_letter_code
_entity_poly.pdbx_strand_id
1 'polypeptide(L)'
;LGPNSIYVDSISYDVDESHKTDFYEKAVRYIPDITLDDLSPDTSGIRAKLQDEKDDFRDFIIKDETENGLAGFINIIGIESPGLTASPAIAEYVSRMVRI
;
A
#
# COMPACT_ATOMS: atom_id res chain seq x y z
N LEU A 1 10.29 -13.15 -0.11
CA LEU A 1 9.67 -12.98 1.22
C LEU A 1 9.26 -11.52 1.37
N GLY A 2 8.26 -11.23 2.21
CA GLY A 2 7.78 -9.87 2.43
C GLY A 2 6.48 -9.53 1.71
N PRO A 3 6.14 -8.24 1.62
CA PRO A 3 6.86 -7.08 2.18
C PRO A 3 6.77 -6.99 3.71
N ASN A 4 7.71 -6.30 4.36
CA ASN A 4 7.48 -5.75 5.70
C ASN A 4 6.68 -4.42 5.58
N SER A 5 6.35 -3.81 6.71
CA SER A 5 5.64 -2.52 6.73
C SER A 5 6.15 -1.67 7.87
N ILE A 6 6.61 -0.47 7.54
CA ILE A 6 7.08 0.55 8.48
C ILE A 6 6.53 1.90 8.03
N TYR A 7 6.27 2.79 8.98
CA TYR A 7 5.92 4.18 8.69
C TYR A 7 7.18 4.98 8.38
N VAL A 8 7.09 5.92 7.43
CA VAL A 8 8.20 6.74 6.97
C VAL A 8 7.75 8.19 6.79
N ASP A 9 8.64 9.13 7.09
CA ASP A 9 8.37 10.58 6.98
C ASP A 9 8.74 11.16 5.60
N SER A 10 9.37 10.35 4.73
CA SER A 10 9.80 10.78 3.41
C SER A 10 9.66 9.66 2.38
N ILE A 11 9.50 10.06 1.11
CA ILE A 11 9.43 9.15 -0.02
C ILE A 11 10.86 8.75 -0.39
N SER A 12 11.33 7.62 0.14
CA SER A 12 12.52 6.91 -0.34
C SER A 12 12.15 5.49 -0.74
N TYR A 13 12.76 5.03 -1.82
CA TYR A 13 12.61 3.66 -2.33
C TYR A 13 13.88 2.82 -2.13
N ASP A 14 14.85 3.33 -1.37
CA ASP A 14 16.05 2.58 -1.04
C ASP A 14 15.68 1.31 -0.26
N VAL A 15 16.33 0.19 -0.60
CA VAL A 15 16.12 -1.08 0.09
C VAL A 15 17.19 -1.22 1.16
N ASP A 16 16.79 -1.07 2.43
CA ASP A 16 17.70 -1.25 3.56
C ASP A 16 18.03 -2.74 3.76
N GLU A 17 19.27 -3.11 3.44
CA GLU A 17 19.77 -4.48 3.57
C GLU A 17 19.79 -4.97 5.03
N SER A 18 19.75 -4.07 6.01
CA SER A 18 19.76 -4.45 7.44
C SER A 18 18.52 -5.28 7.82
N HIS A 19 17.41 -5.13 7.10
CA HIS A 19 16.19 -5.93 7.29
C HIS A 19 16.32 -7.40 6.85
N LYS A 20 17.39 -7.77 6.14
CA LYS A 20 17.61 -9.14 5.63
C LYS A 20 17.55 -10.19 6.74
N THR A 21 18.11 -9.89 7.91
CA THR A 21 18.08 -10.79 9.08
C THR A 21 16.65 -11.03 9.57
N ASP A 22 15.81 -9.99 9.64
CA ASP A 22 14.41 -10.12 10.06
C ASP A 22 13.58 -11.00 9.12
N PHE A 23 13.86 -10.93 7.82
CA PHE A 23 13.23 -11.80 6.83
C PHE A 23 13.66 -13.25 7.00
N TYR A 24 14.95 -13.51 7.20
CA TYR A 24 15.49 -14.85 7.42
C TYR A 24 14.87 -15.53 8.66
N GLU A 25 14.84 -14.84 9.81
CA GLU A 25 14.33 -15.38 11.07
C GLU A 25 12.84 -15.78 11.00
N LYS A 26 12.06 -15.10 10.16
CA LYS A 26 10.66 -15.44 9.89
C LYS A 26 10.53 -16.56 8.87
N ALA A 27 11.36 -16.54 7.83
CA ALA A 27 11.30 -17.49 6.71
C ALA A 27 11.72 -18.90 7.10
N VAL A 28 12.77 -19.06 7.90
CA VAL A 28 13.28 -20.38 8.32
C VAL A 28 12.24 -21.22 9.04
N ARG A 29 11.20 -20.58 9.62
CA ARG A 29 10.06 -21.25 10.25
C ARG A 29 9.15 -21.97 9.25
N TYR A 30 9.15 -21.55 7.99
CA TYR A 30 8.33 -22.09 6.91
C TYR A 30 9.15 -22.78 5.81
N ILE A 31 10.43 -22.40 5.66
CA ILE A 31 11.36 -22.90 4.66
C ILE A 31 12.66 -23.27 5.39
N PRO A 32 12.75 -24.47 6.02
CA PRO A 32 13.85 -24.81 6.93
C PRO A 32 15.25 -24.80 6.29
N ASP A 33 15.33 -25.08 4.99
CA ASP A 33 16.60 -25.15 4.26
C ASP A 33 17.06 -23.80 3.69
N ILE A 34 16.31 -22.71 3.92
CA ILE A 34 16.72 -21.39 3.47
C ILE A 34 17.93 -20.92 4.26
N THR A 35 18.88 -20.30 3.58
CA THR A 35 20.06 -19.67 4.18
C THR A 35 19.97 -18.15 4.05
N LEU A 36 20.82 -17.44 4.79
CA LEU A 36 20.94 -15.98 4.64
C LEU A 36 21.39 -15.59 3.22
N ASP A 37 22.22 -16.39 2.56
CA ASP A 37 22.74 -16.07 1.23
C ASP A 37 21.69 -16.24 0.13
N ASP A 38 20.61 -16.97 0.40
CA ASP A 38 19.44 -17.08 -0.49
C ASP A 38 18.59 -15.81 -0.54
N LEU A 39 18.83 -14.84 0.36
CA LEU A 39 18.10 -13.58 0.41
C LEU A 39 18.93 -12.44 -0.18
N SER A 40 18.37 -11.76 -1.17
CA SER A 40 18.92 -10.51 -1.72
C SER A 40 17.89 -9.38 -1.62
N PRO A 41 18.34 -8.12 -1.50
CA PRO A 41 17.49 -6.95 -1.72
C PRO A 41 16.83 -7.02 -3.10
N ASP A 42 15.58 -6.59 -3.20
CA ASP A 42 14.83 -6.60 -4.45
C ASP A 42 14.15 -5.25 -4.68
N THR A 43 12.98 -5.02 -4.06
CA THR A 43 12.20 -3.80 -4.26
C THR A 43 11.58 -3.30 -2.95
N SER A 44 11.21 -2.03 -2.96
CA SER A 44 10.40 -1.38 -1.91
C SER A 44 9.18 -0.69 -2.55
N GLY A 45 8.19 -0.37 -1.73
CA GLY A 45 7.01 0.36 -2.16
C GLY A 45 6.39 1.14 -1.02
N ILE A 46 5.77 2.27 -1.35
CA ILE A 46 5.11 3.16 -0.39
C ILE A 46 3.60 3.01 -0.54
N ARG A 47 2.93 2.74 0.58
CA ARG A 47 1.46 2.66 0.65
C ARG A 47 0.89 4.03 0.94
N ALA A 48 -0.09 4.46 0.15
CA ALA A 48 -0.87 5.66 0.44
C ALA A 48 -1.83 5.38 1.61
N LYS A 49 -1.34 5.48 2.85
CA LYS A 49 -2.12 5.27 4.07
C LYS A 49 -2.92 6.53 4.42
N LEU A 50 -4.14 6.35 4.95
CA LEU A 50 -4.94 7.42 5.54
C LEU A 50 -4.77 7.53 7.06
N GLN A 51 -4.00 6.64 7.67
CA GLN A 51 -3.97 6.42 9.11
C GLN A 51 -2.52 6.26 9.59
N ASP A 52 -2.23 6.81 10.77
CA ASP A 52 -0.94 6.65 11.42
C ASP A 52 -0.85 5.32 12.18
N GLU A 53 0.33 5.00 12.72
CA GLU A 53 0.60 3.72 13.41
C GLU A 53 -0.36 3.44 14.58
N LYS A 54 -0.88 4.50 15.22
CA LYS A 54 -1.77 4.41 16.39
C LYS A 54 -3.25 4.53 16.06
N ASP A 55 -3.58 4.83 14.81
CA ASP A 55 -4.96 5.03 14.37
C ASP A 55 -5.66 3.69 14.09
N ASP A 56 -6.97 3.67 14.29
CA ASP A 56 -7.81 2.56 13.83
C ASP A 56 -7.87 2.52 12.29
N PHE A 57 -8.37 1.39 11.77
CA PHE A 57 -8.58 1.19 10.34
C PHE A 57 -9.47 2.29 9.72
N ARG A 58 -9.03 2.83 8.59
CA ARG A 58 -9.78 3.72 7.70
C ARG A 58 -9.86 3.14 6.30
N ASP A 59 -11.07 3.13 5.76
CA ASP A 59 -11.33 2.69 4.37
C ASP A 59 -10.90 3.77 3.36
N PHE A 60 -10.84 3.37 2.10
CA PHE A 60 -10.51 4.25 0.97
C PHE A 60 -11.50 5.41 0.84
N ILE A 61 -11.02 6.55 0.35
CA ILE A 61 -11.87 7.69 0.00
C ILE A 61 -12.05 7.68 -1.52
N ILE A 62 -13.27 7.47 -1.98
CA ILE A 62 -13.68 7.72 -3.37
C ILE A 62 -14.90 8.65 -3.33
N LYS A 63 -14.71 9.92 -3.70
CA LYS A 63 -15.73 10.96 -3.44
C LYS A 63 -15.81 12.00 -4.56
N ASP A 64 -17.03 12.35 -4.93
CA ASP A 64 -17.34 13.52 -5.74
C ASP A 64 -17.38 14.77 -4.85
N GLU A 65 -16.62 15.80 -5.21
CA GLU A 65 -16.50 17.03 -4.42
C GLU A 65 -17.44 18.17 -4.87
N THR A 66 -18.49 17.86 -5.62
CA THR A 66 -19.51 18.83 -6.03
C THR A 66 -20.13 19.57 -4.83
N GLU A 67 -20.39 18.89 -3.71
CA GLU A 67 -20.90 19.51 -2.48
C GLU A 67 -19.91 20.53 -1.86
N ASN A 68 -18.62 20.42 -2.18
CA ASN A 68 -17.58 21.35 -1.79
C ASN A 68 -17.31 22.44 -2.85
N GLY A 69 -18.17 22.55 -3.88
CA GLY A 69 -18.04 23.53 -4.95
C GLY A 69 -17.05 23.15 -6.06
N LEU A 70 -16.58 21.89 -6.08
CA LEU A 70 -15.59 21.38 -7.04
C LEU A 70 -16.25 20.39 -8.02
N ALA A 71 -17.23 20.87 -8.78
CA ALA A 71 -17.97 20.04 -9.73
C ALA A 71 -17.03 19.33 -10.72
N GLY A 72 -17.20 18.00 -10.85
CA GLY A 72 -16.38 17.15 -11.72
C GLY A 72 -15.03 16.72 -11.14
N PHE A 73 -14.71 17.12 -9.90
CA PHE A 73 -13.51 16.66 -9.21
C PHE A 73 -13.80 15.42 -8.36
N ILE A 74 -13.18 14.29 -8.70
CA ILE A 74 -13.31 13.03 -7.95
C ILE A 74 -12.02 12.76 -7.18
N ASN A 75 -12.11 12.73 -5.86
CA ASN A 75 -11.03 12.29 -4.97
C ASN A 75 -10.95 10.76 -4.96
N ILE A 76 -9.74 10.23 -5.12
CA ILE A 76 -9.41 8.81 -4.96
C ILE A 76 -8.16 8.73 -4.07
N ILE A 77 -8.36 8.60 -2.76
CA ILE A 77 -7.31 8.77 -1.75
C ILE A 77 -7.22 7.50 -0.91
N GLY A 78 -5.99 7.15 -0.51
CA GLY A 78 -5.79 6.06 0.43
C GLY A 78 -5.79 4.67 -0.21
N ILE A 79 -5.72 4.57 -1.54
CA ILE A 79 -5.80 3.30 -2.27
C ILE A 79 -4.51 2.49 -2.07
N GLU A 80 -4.41 1.84 -0.92
CA GLU A 80 -3.40 0.82 -0.65
C GLU A 80 -3.90 -0.58 -1.08
N SER A 81 -3.36 -1.66 -0.51
CA SER A 81 -3.88 -3.02 -0.79
C SER A 81 -5.32 -3.16 -0.29
N PRO A 82 -6.25 -3.75 -1.08
CA PRO A 82 -6.06 -4.47 -2.34
C PRO A 82 -6.36 -3.64 -3.62
N GLY A 83 -5.93 -2.38 -3.67
CA GLY A 83 -6.27 -1.40 -4.71
C GLY A 83 -5.96 -1.83 -6.14
N LEU A 84 -4.83 -2.52 -6.37
CA LEU A 84 -4.52 -3.08 -7.69
C LEU A 84 -5.57 -4.11 -8.12
N THR A 85 -5.89 -5.06 -7.25
CA THR A 85 -6.91 -6.09 -7.48
C THR A 85 -8.30 -5.45 -7.65
N ALA A 86 -8.61 -4.42 -6.87
CA ALA A 86 -9.88 -3.71 -6.91
C ALA A 86 -9.98 -2.67 -8.04
N SER A 87 -8.91 -2.43 -8.80
CA SER A 87 -8.86 -1.33 -9.78
C SER A 87 -9.99 -1.32 -10.81
N PRO A 88 -10.48 -2.46 -11.36
CA PRO A 88 -11.62 -2.43 -12.28
C PRO A 88 -12.93 -2.02 -11.59
N ALA A 89 -13.14 -2.48 -10.36
CA ALA A 89 -14.33 -2.14 -9.57
C ALA A 89 -14.32 -0.66 -9.13
N ILE A 90 -13.15 -0.15 -8.75
CA ILE A 90 -12.94 1.28 -8.46
C ILE A 90 -13.28 2.11 -9.71
N ALA A 91 -12.79 1.71 -10.88
CA ALA A 91 -13.09 2.40 -12.14
C ALA A 91 -14.59 2.40 -12.48
N GLU A 92 -15.29 1.27 -12.29
CA GLU A 92 -16.73 1.18 -12.50
C GLU A 92 -17.50 2.10 -11.52
N TYR A 93 -17.09 2.11 -10.25
CA TYR A 93 -17.69 2.97 -9.23
C TYR A 93 -17.53 4.46 -9.56
N VAL A 94 -16.31 4.88 -9.94
CA VAL A 94 -16.03 6.26 -10.38
C VAL A 94 -16.79 6.61 -11.66
N SER A 95 -16.89 5.68 -12.62
CA SER A 95 -17.66 5.93 -13.85
C SER A 95 -19.14 6.20 -13.58
N ARG A 96 -19.73 5.62 -12.52
CA ARG A 96 -21.12 5.92 -12.13
C ARG A 96 -21.29 7.31 -11.52
N MET A 97 -20.25 7.87 -10.91
CA MET A 97 -20.27 9.24 -10.38
C MET A 97 -20.18 10.29 -11.49
N VAL A 98 -19.36 10.02 -12.51
CA VAL A 98 -19.07 10.99 -13.59
C VAL A 98 -20.16 11.01 -14.68
N ARG A 99 -20.96 9.95 -14.81
CA ARG A 99 -22.00 9.87 -15.84
C ARG A 99 -23.16 10.80 -15.51
N ILE A 100 -23.25 11.89 -16.28
CA ILE A 100 -24.37 12.84 -16.37
C ILE A 100 -25.52 12.21 -17.15
#